data_AF-A0A0M4MTY8-F1
#
_entry.id   AF-A0A0M4MTY8-F1
#
_cell.length_a   1.000
_cell.length_b   1.000
_cell.length_c   1.000
_cell.angle_alpha   90.00
_cell.angle_beta   90.00
_cell.angle_gamma   90.00
#
_symmetry.space_group_name_H-M   'P 1'
#
loop_
_entity.id
_entity.type
_entity.pdbx_description
1 polymer ?
#
loop_
_entity_poly.entity_id
_entity_poly.type
_entity_poly.pdbx_seq_one_letter_code
_entity_poly.pdbx_strand_id
1 'polypeptide(L)'
;MPIAVLLLFAGFEAAHYFYTEHQIVKGLRDGARYAARQSFEDINCRSGASIDSGVATEIQNVARTGKTTGGSARVSGWDNTDITVSVTCPTAAEAQTGIYNSSEPAPQVNLTTSINYDSLFNGLGVITDSAVIGGKQQATVMGI
;
A
#
# COMPACT_ATOMS: atom_id res chain seq x y z
N MET A 1 0.14 26.81 -32.36
CA MET A 1 -1.16 26.31 -31.84
C MET A 1 -1.20 24.81 -31.58
N PRO A 2 -0.80 23.90 -32.50
CA PRO A 2 -0.90 22.45 -32.23
C PRO A 2 0.01 21.99 -31.08
N ILE A 3 1.23 22.55 -30.96
CA ILE A 3 2.18 22.21 -29.89
C ILE A 3 1.67 22.67 -28.51
N ALA A 4 1.02 23.84 -28.42
CA ALA A 4 0.51 24.35 -27.15
C ALA A 4 -0.60 23.48 -26.57
N VAL A 5 -1.46 22.94 -27.43
CA VAL A 5 -2.54 22.02 -27.05
C VAL A 5 -1.97 20.67 -26.60
N LEU A 6 -0.96 20.15 -27.30
CA LEU A 6 -0.28 18.91 -26.90
C LEU A 6 0.40 19.05 -25.53
N LEU A 7 1.07 20.18 -25.26
CA LEU A 7 1.69 20.45 -23.96
C LEU A 7 0.67 20.55 -22.83
N LEU A 8 -0.52 21.11 -23.11
CA LEU A 8 -1.60 21.20 -22.14
C LEU A 8 -2.09 19.80 -21.72
N PHE A 9 -2.43 18.94 -22.68
CA PHE A 9 -2.89 17.57 -22.39
C PHE A 9 -1.81 16.73 -21.72
N ALA A 10 -0.57 16.81 -22.19
CA ALA A 10 0.56 16.13 -21.55
C ALA A 10 0.78 16.59 -20.10
N GLY A 11 0.65 17.90 -19.83
CA GLY A 11 0.78 18.47 -18.49
C GLY A 11 -0.30 17.99 -17.54
N PHE A 12 -1.57 17.99 -17.98
CA PHE A 12 -2.68 17.46 -17.17
C PHE A 12 -2.56 15.96 -16.91
N GLU A 13 -2.18 15.20 -17.93
CA GLU A 13 -1.99 13.74 -17.82
C GLU A 13 -0.87 13.42 -16.82
N ALA A 14 0.29 14.08 -16.94
CA ALA A 14 1.39 13.90 -16.01
C ALA A 14 1.02 14.29 -14.58
N ALA A 15 0.28 15.40 -14.40
CA ALA A 15 -0.20 15.81 -13.09
C ALA A 15 -1.15 14.78 -12.46
N HIS A 16 -2.04 14.19 -13.26
CA HIS A 16 -2.96 13.14 -12.82
C HIS A 16 -2.24 11.85 -12.45
N TYR A 17 -1.22 11.46 -13.23
CA TYR A 17 -0.36 10.33 -12.92
C TYR A 17 0.31 10.48 -11.55
N PHE A 18 1.01 11.60 -11.31
CA PHE A 18 1.68 11.84 -10.02
C PHE A 18 0.69 12.00 -8.86
N TYR A 19 -0.50 12.56 -9.13
CA TYR A 19 -1.57 12.64 -8.14
C TYR A 19 -2.01 11.23 -7.69
N THR A 20 -2.26 10.34 -8.65
CA THR A 20 -2.65 8.95 -8.41
C THR A 20 -1.56 8.17 -7.67
N GLU A 21 -0.29 8.31 -8.09
CA GLU A 21 0.85 7.70 -7.41
C GLU A 21 0.95 8.14 -5.93
N HIS A 22 0.79 9.44 -5.67
CA HIS A 22 0.79 9.96 -4.31
C HIS A 22 -0.37 9.44 -3.46
N GLN A 23 -1.56 9.26 -4.04
CA GLN A 23 -2.68 8.65 -3.31
C GLN A 23 -2.38 7.21 -2.92
N ILE A 24 -1.80 6.41 -3.83
CA ILE A 24 -1.40 5.02 -3.56
C ILE A 24 -0.37 4.95 -2.45
N VAL A 25 0.73 5.70 -2.56
CA VAL A 25 1.82 5.65 -1.56
C VAL A 25 1.32 6.10 -0.18
N LYS A 26 0.47 7.12 -0.12
CA LYS A 26 -0.14 7.56 1.16
C LYS A 26 -1.12 6.52 1.69
N GLY A 27 -1.92 5.92 0.83
CA GLY A 27 -2.85 4.86 1.23
C GLY A 27 -2.12 3.65 1.80
N LEU A 28 -1.12 3.13 1.11
CA LEU A 28 -0.29 2.04 1.62
C LEU A 28 0.41 2.40 2.94
N ARG A 29 0.81 3.67 3.14
CA ARG A 29 1.38 4.13 4.41
C ARG A 29 0.35 4.07 5.53
N ASP A 30 -0.90 4.43 5.27
CA ASP A 30 -1.97 4.33 6.26
C ASP A 30 -2.26 2.86 6.60
N GLY A 31 -2.32 1.98 5.59
CA GLY A 31 -2.44 0.53 5.79
C GLY A 31 -1.29 -0.05 6.62
N ALA A 32 -0.04 0.33 6.31
CA ALA A 32 1.14 -0.08 7.07
C ALA A 32 1.09 0.40 8.53
N ARG A 33 0.68 1.66 8.76
CA ARG A 33 0.51 2.21 10.11
C ARG A 33 -0.63 1.55 10.87
N TYR A 34 -1.67 1.11 10.19
CA TYR A 34 -2.75 0.33 10.79
C TYR A 34 -2.25 -1.06 11.18
N ALA A 35 -1.55 -1.75 10.27
CA ALA A 35 -0.91 -3.05 10.53
C ALA A 35 0.06 -2.97 11.72
N ALA A 36 0.83 -1.89 11.82
CA ALA A 36 1.79 -1.67 12.91
C ALA A 36 1.15 -1.66 14.31
N ARG A 37 -0.15 -1.36 14.41
CA ARG A 37 -0.89 -1.27 15.67
C ARG A 37 -1.69 -2.53 16.00
N GLN A 38 -1.59 -3.56 15.17
CA GLN A 38 -2.32 -4.81 15.39
C GLN A 38 -1.71 -5.59 16.54
N SER A 39 -2.54 -6.38 17.21
CA SER A 39 -2.10 -7.29 18.27
C SER A 39 -1.12 -8.31 17.70
N PHE A 40 -0.18 -8.75 18.55
CA PHE A 40 0.67 -9.88 18.19
C PHE A 40 -0.09 -11.21 18.10
N GLU A 41 -1.32 -11.30 18.61
CA GLU A 41 -2.15 -12.48 18.35
C GLU A 41 -2.54 -12.56 16.86
N ASP A 42 -2.74 -11.42 16.21
CA ASP A 42 -3.18 -11.34 14.81
C ASP A 42 -2.00 -11.31 13.83
N ILE A 43 -0.87 -10.69 14.22
CA ILE A 43 0.34 -10.62 13.40
C ILE A 43 1.57 -10.96 14.23
N ASN A 44 2.19 -12.11 13.97
CA ASN A 44 3.36 -12.54 14.71
C ASN A 44 4.36 -13.38 13.91
N CYS A 45 5.42 -13.70 14.64
CA CYS A 45 6.56 -14.47 14.20
C CYS A 45 6.88 -15.64 15.14
N ARG A 46 5.96 -16.02 16.05
CA ARG A 46 6.19 -17.04 17.09
C ARG A 46 6.47 -18.42 16.50
N SER A 47 5.81 -18.75 15.40
CA SER A 47 5.93 -20.05 14.70
C SER A 47 6.24 -19.88 13.21
N GLY A 48 6.79 -18.72 12.82
CA GLY A 48 6.91 -18.27 11.44
C GLY A 48 6.01 -17.07 11.15
N ALA A 49 6.10 -16.53 9.94
CA ALA A 49 5.30 -15.37 9.51
C ALA A 49 3.82 -15.73 9.47
N SER A 50 3.03 -15.09 10.33
CA SER A 50 1.58 -15.29 10.43
C SER A 50 0.85 -13.95 10.41
N ILE A 51 -0.29 -13.94 9.72
CA ILE A 51 -1.24 -12.82 9.67
C ILE A 51 -2.66 -13.37 9.63
N ASP A 52 -3.53 -12.86 10.50
CA ASP A 52 -4.95 -13.16 10.46
C ASP A 52 -5.59 -12.65 9.16
N SER A 53 -6.46 -13.46 8.56
CA SER A 53 -7.09 -13.15 7.27
C SER A 53 -8.07 -11.96 7.33
N GLY A 54 -8.74 -11.77 8.47
CA GLY A 54 -9.60 -10.61 8.73
C GLY A 54 -8.77 -9.34 8.81
N VAL A 55 -7.71 -9.37 9.61
CA VAL A 55 -6.78 -8.23 9.74
C VAL A 55 -6.08 -7.90 8.41
N ALA A 56 -5.68 -8.91 7.62
CA ALA A 56 -5.15 -8.68 6.28
C ALA A 56 -6.15 -7.91 5.38
N THR A 57 -7.43 -8.29 5.44
CA THR A 57 -8.51 -7.63 4.69
C THR A 57 -8.74 -6.20 5.18
N GLU A 58 -8.69 -5.97 6.50
CA GLU A 58 -8.80 -4.63 7.08
C GLU A 58 -7.62 -3.74 6.69
N ILE A 59 -6.39 -4.27 6.66
CA ILE A 59 -5.20 -3.57 6.19
C ILE A 59 -5.37 -3.13 4.73
N GLN A 60 -5.86 -4.03 3.87
CA GLN A 60 -6.16 -3.71 2.46
C GLN A 60 -7.24 -2.62 2.35
N ASN A 61 -8.32 -2.73 3.13
CA ASN A 61 -9.39 -1.73 3.15
C ASN A 61 -8.88 -0.37 3.63
N VAL A 62 -8.09 -0.31 4.70
CA VAL A 62 -7.51 0.94 5.19
C VAL A 62 -6.57 1.55 4.17
N ALA A 63 -5.78 0.73 3.47
CA ALA A 63 -4.92 1.20 2.40
C ALA A 63 -5.70 1.80 1.23
N ARG A 64 -6.81 1.18 0.85
CA ARG A 64 -7.63 1.58 -0.29
C ARG A 64 -8.60 2.73 0.00
N THR A 65 -9.27 2.71 1.15
CA THR A 65 -10.43 3.57 1.48
C THR A 65 -10.21 4.45 2.71
N GLY A 66 -9.20 4.13 3.53
CA GLY A 66 -8.99 4.79 4.83
C GLY A 66 -9.95 4.34 5.93
N LYS A 67 -10.71 3.26 5.70
CA LYS A 67 -11.63 2.65 6.68
C LYS A 67 -11.36 1.15 6.77
N THR A 68 -11.66 0.51 7.89
CA THR A 68 -11.50 -0.93 8.08
C THR A 68 -12.53 -1.74 7.29
N THR A 69 -13.73 -1.18 7.08
CA THR A 69 -14.82 -1.81 6.32
C THR A 69 -15.47 -0.83 5.35
N GLY A 70 -15.73 -1.28 4.13
CA GLY A 70 -16.43 -0.50 3.10
C GLY A 70 -15.69 0.78 2.67
N GLY A 71 -16.45 1.73 2.13
CA GLY A 71 -15.94 2.99 1.58
C GLY A 71 -15.62 2.91 0.08
N SER A 72 -15.35 4.08 -0.51
CA SER A 72 -14.91 4.21 -1.89
C SER A 72 -13.40 4.14 -1.97
N ALA A 73 -12.87 3.50 -3.00
CA ALA A 73 -11.44 3.50 -3.27
C ALA A 73 -10.94 4.94 -3.51
N ARG A 74 -9.75 5.24 -2.98
CA ARG A 74 -9.07 6.53 -3.20
C ARG A 74 -8.74 6.75 -4.68
N VAL A 75 -8.38 5.66 -5.36
CA VAL A 75 -8.06 5.59 -6.78
C VAL A 75 -9.08 4.71 -7.49
N SER A 76 -9.54 5.15 -8.67
CA SER A 76 -10.45 4.38 -9.51
C SER A 76 -9.84 3.04 -9.89
N GLY A 77 -10.63 1.96 -9.84
CA GLY A 77 -10.17 0.62 -10.21
C GLY A 77 -9.21 -0.06 -9.23
N TRP A 78 -8.82 0.60 -8.14
CA TRP A 78 -7.98 -0.01 -7.11
C TRP A 78 -8.81 -0.93 -6.21
N ASP A 79 -8.50 -2.23 -6.19
CA ASP A 79 -9.17 -3.24 -5.37
C ASP A 79 -8.23 -3.82 -4.30
N ASN A 80 -8.81 -4.51 -3.30
CA ASN A 80 -8.06 -5.25 -2.30
C ASN A 80 -7.20 -6.35 -2.93
N THR A 81 -7.65 -6.96 -4.03
CA THR A 81 -6.87 -7.99 -4.75
C THR A 81 -5.56 -7.46 -5.32
N ASP A 82 -5.47 -6.15 -5.55
CA ASP A 82 -4.26 -5.51 -6.07
C ASP A 82 -3.23 -5.21 -4.97
N ILE A 83 -3.60 -5.40 -3.69
CA ILE A 83 -2.76 -5.11 -2.54
C ILE A 83 -2.29 -6.43 -1.93
N THR A 84 -1.00 -6.74 -2.11
CA THR A 84 -0.35 -7.86 -1.46
C THR A 84 0.18 -7.42 -0.09
N VAL A 85 -0.31 -8.08 0.96
CA VAL A 85 0.16 -7.93 2.34
C VAL A 85 0.98 -9.17 2.70
N SER A 86 2.22 -8.98 3.12
CA SER A 86 3.08 -10.08 3.57
C SER A 86 3.78 -9.72 4.87
N VAL A 87 4.18 -10.73 5.63
CA VAL A 87 4.92 -10.56 6.89
C VAL A 87 6.30 -11.15 6.73
N THR A 88 7.32 -10.38 7.11
CA THR A 88 8.70 -10.83 7.20
C THR A 88 9.08 -10.89 8.66
N CYS A 89 9.52 -12.07 9.10
CA CYS A 89 10.03 -12.27 10.45
C CYS A 89 11.54 -12.05 10.48
N PRO A 90 12.02 -10.99 11.14
CA PRO A 90 13.45 -10.72 11.22
C PRO A 90 14.15 -11.71 12.15
N THR A 91 15.35 -12.12 11.75
CA THR A 91 16.24 -12.99 12.54
C THR A 91 17.38 -12.21 13.20
N ALA A 92 17.45 -10.90 12.96
CA ALA A 92 18.48 -10.02 13.49
C ALA A 92 18.24 -9.72 14.98
N ALA A 93 19.31 -9.63 15.77
CA ALA A 93 19.23 -9.47 17.23
C ALA A 93 18.49 -8.18 17.63
N GLU A 94 18.60 -7.13 16.81
CA GLU A 94 17.94 -5.83 17.01
C GLU A 94 16.41 -5.93 16.93
N ALA A 95 15.89 -6.94 16.24
CA ALA A 95 14.46 -7.20 16.14
C ALA A 95 13.94 -8.20 17.19
N GLN A 96 14.83 -8.70 18.05
CA GLN A 96 14.54 -9.65 19.14
C GLN A 96 14.86 -9.07 20.53
N THR A 97 15.29 -7.80 20.58
CA THR A 97 15.74 -7.13 21.80
C THR A 97 15.19 -5.70 21.87
N GLY A 98 15.33 -5.05 23.02
CA GLY A 98 14.86 -3.67 23.24
C GLY A 98 13.37 -3.61 23.60
N ILE A 99 12.57 -2.92 22.77
CA ILE A 99 11.11 -2.81 22.95
C ILE A 99 10.36 -4.11 22.62
N TYR A 100 11.04 -5.06 21.97
CA TYR A 100 10.51 -6.35 21.58
C TYR A 100 11.02 -7.46 22.49
N ASN A 101 10.16 -8.44 22.78
CA ASN A 101 10.54 -9.64 23.51
C ASN A 101 11.19 -10.63 22.53
N SER A 102 12.19 -11.38 22.97
CA SER A 102 12.81 -12.44 22.16
C SER A 102 11.83 -13.55 21.76
N SER A 103 10.77 -13.75 22.56
CA SER A 103 9.66 -14.67 22.26
C SER A 103 8.63 -14.07 21.28
N GLU A 104 8.73 -12.77 20.99
CA GLU A 104 7.80 -11.98 20.19
C GLU A 104 8.58 -11.00 19.29
N PRO A 105 9.33 -11.53 18.29
CA PRO A 105 10.24 -10.71 17.50
C PRO A 105 9.44 -9.82 16.56
N ALA A 106 9.96 -8.62 16.28
CA ALA A 106 9.30 -7.52 15.56
C ALA A 106 8.80 -7.91 14.15
N PRO A 107 7.53 -8.30 13.95
CA PRO A 107 7.02 -8.69 12.65
C PRO A 107 7.02 -7.49 11.72
N GLN A 108 7.63 -7.60 10.54
CA GLN A 108 7.61 -6.54 9.54
C GLN A 108 6.51 -6.82 8.53
N VAL A 109 5.46 -5.99 8.51
CA VAL A 109 4.40 -6.07 7.52
C VAL A 109 4.82 -5.27 6.29
N ASN A 110 4.78 -5.91 5.14
CA ASN A 110 5.10 -5.35 3.83
C ASN A 110 3.81 -5.27 3.01
N LEU A 111 3.53 -4.08 2.49
CA LEU A 111 2.43 -3.83 1.59
C LEU A 111 3.00 -3.47 0.23
N THR A 112 2.51 -4.15 -0.80
CA THR A 112 2.84 -3.82 -2.19
C THR A 112 1.58 -3.78 -3.02
N THR A 113 1.54 -2.90 -4.01
CA THR A 113 0.45 -2.85 -4.97
C THR A 113 0.96 -2.51 -6.36
N SER A 114 0.20 -2.90 -7.36
CA SER A 114 0.48 -2.68 -8.76
C SER A 114 -0.84 -2.64 -9.51
N ILE A 115 -1.24 -1.47 -9.99
CA ILE A 115 -2.48 -1.28 -10.74
C ILE A 115 -2.20 -0.63 -12.09
N ASN A 116 -3.07 -0.88 -13.05
CA ASN A 116 -3.05 -0.12 -14.31
C ASN A 116 -3.52 1.30 -14.04
N TYR A 117 -2.82 2.25 -14.65
CA TYR A 117 -3.19 3.64 -14.60
C TYR A 117 -4.42 3.91 -15.46
N ASP A 118 -5.37 4.68 -14.93
CA ASP A 118 -6.57 5.13 -15.66
C ASP A 118 -6.26 6.51 -16.28
N SER A 119 -5.95 6.55 -17.57
CA SER A 119 -5.55 7.77 -18.26
C SER A 119 -6.74 8.73 -18.46
N LEU A 120 -6.53 10.03 -18.26
CA LEU A 120 -7.58 11.03 -18.50
C LEU A 120 -7.89 11.20 -19.99
N PHE A 121 -6.86 11.09 -20.83
CA PHE A 121 -6.98 11.33 -22.27
C PHE A 121 -6.64 10.09 -23.12
N ASN A 122 -6.33 8.96 -22.49
CA ASN A 122 -5.89 7.73 -23.14
C ASN A 122 -4.76 8.01 -24.15
N GLY A 123 -4.81 7.45 -25.36
CA GLY A 123 -3.80 7.62 -26.42
C GLY A 123 -3.63 9.05 -26.98
N LEU A 124 -4.41 10.03 -26.52
CA LEU A 124 -4.15 11.46 -26.80
C LEU A 124 -3.13 12.07 -25.82
N GLY A 125 -2.91 11.43 -24.67
CA GLY A 125 -1.87 11.76 -23.69
C GLY A 125 -0.56 11.04 -23.99
N VAL A 126 0.54 11.52 -23.40
CA VAL A 126 1.88 10.89 -23.51
C VAL A 126 1.97 9.62 -22.65
N ILE A 127 1.06 9.46 -21.68
CA ILE A 127 0.97 8.32 -20.76
C ILE A 127 -0.36 7.61 -21.06
N THR A 128 -0.31 6.31 -21.31
CA THR A 128 -1.46 5.48 -21.70
C THR A 128 -1.86 4.53 -20.58
N ASP A 129 -3.00 3.86 -20.72
CA ASP A 129 -3.54 2.87 -19.75
C ASP A 129 -2.64 1.63 -19.57
N SER A 130 -1.63 1.47 -20.43
CA SER A 130 -0.58 0.46 -20.27
C SER A 130 0.48 0.83 -19.22
N ALA A 131 0.44 2.06 -18.70
CA ALA A 131 1.30 2.45 -17.60
C ALA A 131 0.83 1.79 -16.30
N VAL A 132 1.77 1.25 -15.54
CA VAL A 132 1.50 0.60 -14.26
C VAL A 132 1.96 1.52 -13.14
N ILE A 133 1.08 1.79 -12.18
CA ILE A 133 1.43 2.52 -10.96
C ILE A 133 1.57 1.51 -9.83
N GLY A 134 2.77 1.49 -9.25
CA GLY A 134 3.10 0.63 -8.12
C GLY A 134 3.41 1.43 -6.88
N GLY A 135 3.24 0.79 -5.73
CA GLY A 135 3.64 1.34 -4.45
C GLY A 135 4.12 0.25 -3.51
N LYS A 136 5.07 0.60 -2.64
CA LYS A 136 5.55 -0.28 -1.57
C LYS A 136 5.67 0.50 -0.27
N GLN A 137 5.22 -0.10 0.82
CA GLN A 137 5.39 0.41 2.19
C GLN A 137 5.63 -0.75 3.14
N GLN A 138 6.30 -0.44 4.25
CA GLN A 138 6.57 -1.41 5.30
C GLN A 138 6.45 -0.76 6.67
N ALA A 139 6.03 -1.53 7.66
CA ALA A 139 6.04 -1.13 9.06
C ALA A 139 6.23 -2.33 9.97
N THR A 140 6.88 -2.14 11.11
CA THR A 140 6.97 -3.17 12.15
C THR A 140 5.75 -3.12 13.05
N VAL A 141 5.22 -4.29 13.39
CA VAL A 141 4.14 -4.43 14.37
C VAL A 141 4.70 -4.12 15.74
N MET A 142 3.97 -3.32 16.50
CA MET A 142 4.35 -2.90 17.85
C MET A 142 3.42 -3.48 18.91
N GLY A 143 2.20 -3.90 18.53
CA GLY A 143 1.13 -4.26 19.47
C GLY A 143 0.65 -3.04 20.24
N ILE A 144 -0.67 -2.78 20.27
CA ILE A 144 -1.27 -1.91 21.28
C ILE A 144 -2.29 -2.70 22.09
#